data_AF-A0A1E5VZY1-F1
#
_entry.id   AF-A0A1E5VZY1-F1
#
_cell.length_a   1.000
_cell.length_b   1.000
_cell.length_c   1.000
_cell.angle_alpha   90.00
_cell.angle_beta   90.00
_cell.angle_gamma   90.00
#
_symmetry.space_group_name_H-M   'P 1'
#
loop_
_entity.id
_entity.type
_entity.pdbx_description
1 polymer ?
#
loop_
_entity_poly.entity_id
_entity_poly.type
_entity_poly.pdbx_seq_one_letter_code
_entity_poly.pdbx_strand_id
1 'polypeptide(L)'
;MDASSGSMHVLMLPWLAFGHILPFTELAKRIARQGRRVTLLSTPRNTRRLIRIPPELAGLVRVVDVHLPHVEGLPEDAEASIDLPSDDPRPYLRQAYDVAFADKL
;
A
#
# COMPACT_ATOMS: atom_id res chain seq x y z
N MET A 1 9.13 -28.68 -24.32
CA MET A 1 8.91 -28.91 -22.88
C MET A 1 8.98 -27.55 -22.24
N ASP A 2 7.87 -26.82 -22.27
CA ASP A 2 7.84 -25.47 -21.71
C ASP A 2 7.76 -25.60 -20.20
N ALA A 3 8.85 -25.21 -19.53
CA ALA A 3 8.85 -25.06 -18.08
C ALA A 3 7.63 -24.21 -17.73
N SER A 4 6.81 -24.68 -16.78
CA SER A 4 5.77 -23.85 -16.17
C SER A 4 6.47 -22.68 -15.46
N SER A 5 6.79 -21.62 -16.20
CA SER A 5 7.37 -20.41 -15.64
C SER A 5 6.26 -19.74 -14.85
N GLY A 6 6.14 -20.09 -13.57
CA GLY A 6 5.13 -19.51 -12.69
C GLY A 6 5.14 -17.99 -12.84
N SER A 7 3.99 -17.40 -13.16
CA SER A 7 3.91 -15.96 -13.38
C SER A 7 4.37 -15.24 -12.11
N MET A 8 5.47 -14.51 -12.17
CA MET A 8 5.97 -13.76 -11.02
C MET A 8 4.92 -12.76 -10.55
N HIS A 9 4.58 -12.83 -9.27
CA HIS A 9 3.66 -11.91 -8.59
C HIS A 9 4.38 -11.25 -7.42
N VAL A 10 4.42 -9.91 -7.44
CA VAL A 10 5.07 -9.10 -6.40
C VAL A 10 4.01 -8.52 -5.46
N LEU A 11 4.19 -8.72 -4.16
CA LEU A 11 3.46 -7.99 -3.13
C LEU A 11 4.28 -6.76 -2.71
N MET A 12 3.62 -5.62 -2.62
CA MET A 12 4.21 -4.35 -2.22
C MET A 12 3.50 -3.81 -0.98
N LEU A 13 4.30 -3.51 0.04
CA LEU A 13 3.85 -3.02 1.33
C LEU A 13 4.62 -1.73 1.68
N PRO A 14 4.19 -0.56 1.15
CA PRO A 14 4.80 0.72 1.45
C PRO A 14 4.43 1.20 2.86
N TRP A 15 5.36 1.88 3.51
CA TRP A 15 5.08 2.66 4.72
C TRP A 15 4.06 3.77 4.44
N LEU A 16 3.23 4.10 5.44
CA LEU A 16 2.13 5.08 5.36
C LEU A 16 2.62 6.54 5.38
N ALA A 17 3.45 6.89 4.41
CA ALA A 17 3.87 8.24 4.14
C ALA A 17 3.81 8.47 2.62
N PHE A 18 3.44 9.68 2.20
CA PHE A 18 3.25 9.99 0.78
C PHE A 18 4.54 9.74 -0.04
N GLY A 19 5.69 10.07 0.56
CA GLY A 19 7.01 9.82 -0.01
C GLY A 19 7.36 8.34 -0.19
N HIS A 20 6.60 7.41 0.39
CA HIS A 20 6.72 5.97 0.14
C HIS A 20 5.62 5.45 -0.78
N ILE A 21 4.36 5.84 -0.56
CA ILE A 21 3.21 5.35 -1.33
C ILE A 21 3.31 5.73 -2.80
N LEU A 22 3.69 6.97 -3.12
CA LEU A 22 3.78 7.44 -4.50
C LEU A 22 4.89 6.71 -5.29
N PRO A 23 6.14 6.60 -4.79
CA PRO A 23 7.17 5.81 -5.48
C PRO A 23 6.81 4.34 -5.66
N PHE A 24 6.20 3.71 -4.65
CA PHE A 24 5.74 2.31 -4.78
C PHE A 24 4.64 2.16 -5.82
N THR A 25 3.74 3.15 -5.92
CA THR A 25 2.71 3.16 -6.98
C THR A 25 3.35 3.24 -8.37
N GLU A 26 4.37 4.08 -8.56
CA GLU A 26 5.10 4.15 -9.84
C GLU A 26 5.90 2.89 -10.13
N LEU A 27 6.50 2.29 -9.10
CA LEU A 27 7.21 1.01 -9.22
C LEU A 27 6.25 -0.11 -9.62
N ALA A 28 5.06 -0.19 -9.00
CA ALA A 28 4.03 -1.17 -9.34
C ALA A 28 3.64 -1.06 -10.82
N LYS A 29 3.44 0.17 -11.34
CA LYS A 29 3.14 0.41 -12.76
C LYS A 29 4.28 -0.07 -13.67
N ARG A 30 5.54 0.21 -13.29
CA ARG A 30 6.72 -0.21 -14.09
C ARG A 30 6.85 -1.73 -14.15
N ILE A 31 6.65 -2.42 -13.03
CA ILE A 31 6.66 -3.89 -12.98
C ILE A 31 5.50 -4.47 -13.80
N ALA A 32 4.31 -3.91 -13.68
CA ALA A 32 3.14 -4.33 -14.46
C ALA A 32 3.33 -4.15 -15.97
N ARG A 33 3.96 -3.06 -16.42
CA ARG A 33 4.29 -2.86 -17.84
C ARG A 33 5.25 -3.91 -18.41
N GLN A 34 5.96 -4.64 -17.54
CA GLN A 34 6.80 -5.77 -17.94
C GLN A 34 6.03 -7.12 -17.93
N GLY A 35 4.70 -7.09 -17.84
CA GLY A 35 3.83 -8.27 -17.86
C GLY A 35 3.75 -9.02 -16.52
N ARG A 36 4.23 -8.43 -15.43
CA ARG A 36 4.26 -9.06 -14.10
C ARG A 36 3.09 -8.58 -13.25
N ARG A 37 2.53 -9.47 -12.42
CA ARG A 37 1.44 -9.10 -11.51
C ARG A 37 2.00 -8.38 -10.28
N VAL A 38 1.26 -7.39 -9.79
CA VAL A 38 1.58 -6.66 -8.57
C VAL A 38 0.34 -6.56 -7.69
N THR A 39 0.49 -6.83 -6.40
CA THR A 39 -0.48 -6.41 -5.38
C THR A 39 0.13 -5.30 -4.56
N LEU A 40 -0.51 -4.14 -4.56
CA LEU A 40 -0.12 -2.98 -3.76
C LEU A 40 -1.07 -2.87 -2.57
N LEU A 41 -0.53 -3.04 -1.37
CA LEU A 41 -1.26 -2.83 -0.13
C LEU A 41 -1.25 -1.35 0.21
N SER A 42 -2.41 -0.82 0.60
CA SER A 42 -2.56 0.53 1.12
C SER A 42 -3.79 0.60 2.03
N THR A 43 -4.19 1.81 2.41
CA THR A 43 -5.35 2.07 3.25
C THR A 43 -6.41 2.84 2.45
N PRO A 44 -7.72 2.74 2.78
CA PRO A 44 -8.80 3.27 1.94
C PRO A 44 -8.64 4.74 1.54
N ARG A 45 -8.28 5.63 2.49
CA ARG A 45 -8.09 7.06 2.22
C ARG A 45 -6.87 7.31 1.33
N ASN A 46 -5.78 6.58 1.54
CA ASN A 46 -4.58 6.67 0.72
C ASN A 46 -4.81 6.18 -0.72
N THR A 47 -5.52 5.07 -0.89
CA THR A 47 -5.90 4.55 -2.21
C THR A 47 -6.69 5.60 -2.99
N ARG A 48 -7.72 6.19 -2.37
CA ARG A 48 -8.58 7.20 -3.03
C ARG A 48 -7.82 8.47 -3.44
N ARG A 49 -6.86 8.93 -2.61
CA ARG A 49 -6.19 10.23 -2.81
C ARG A 49 -4.87 10.15 -3.60
N LEU A 50 -4.15 9.03 -3.57
CA LEU A 50 -2.81 8.91 -4.17
C LEU A 50 -2.72 7.89 -5.30
N ILE A 51 -3.49 6.81 -5.26
CA ILE A 51 -3.26 5.65 -6.13
C ILE A 51 -4.16 5.74 -7.36
N ARG A 52 -3.53 5.97 -8.52
CA ARG A 52 -4.20 5.95 -9.83
C ARG A 52 -3.53 4.91 -10.71
N ILE A 53 -4.25 3.83 -11.00
CA ILE A 53 -3.81 2.78 -11.92
C ILE A 53 -4.47 3.02 -13.28
N PRO A 54 -3.68 3.19 -14.36
CA PRO A 54 -4.23 3.29 -15.71
C PRO A 54 -5.04 2.04 -16.10
N PRO A 55 -6.16 2.17 -16.84
CA PRO A 55 -7.02 1.04 -17.21
C PRO A 55 -6.26 -0.11 -17.89
N GLU A 56 -5.25 0.20 -18.71
CA GLU A 56 -4.43 -0.80 -19.39
C GLU A 56 -3.61 -1.68 -18.44
N LEU A 57 -3.41 -1.25 -17.18
CA LEU A 57 -2.72 -2.01 -16.14
C LEU A 57 -3.66 -2.65 -15.12
N ALA A 58 -4.99 -2.46 -15.23
CA ALA A 58 -5.96 -2.93 -14.24
C ALA A 58 -5.97 -4.46 -14.05
N GLY A 59 -5.60 -5.22 -15.09
CA GLY A 59 -5.45 -6.68 -15.01
C GLY A 59 -4.16 -7.16 -14.33
N LEU A 60 -3.18 -6.27 -14.14
CA LEU A 60 -1.85 -6.61 -13.63
C LEU A 60 -1.55 -5.97 -12.27
N VAL A 61 -2.12 -4.80 -11.96
CA VAL A 61 -1.98 -4.16 -10.65
C VAL A 61 -3.30 -4.26 -9.88
N ARG A 62 -3.27 -5.00 -8.78
CA ARG A 62 -4.35 -5.05 -7.80
C ARG A 62 -3.99 -4.17 -6.61
N VAL A 63 -4.81 -3.17 -6.32
CA VAL A 63 -4.72 -2.40 -5.08
C VAL A 63 -5.64 -3.05 -4.05
N VAL A 64 -5.16 -3.27 -2.83
CA VAL A 64 -5.94 -3.84 -1.73
C VAL A 64 -5.94 -2.86 -0.58
N ASP A 65 -7.15 -2.47 -0.19
CA ASP A 65 -7.39 -1.61 0.97
C ASP A 65 -7.37 -2.43 2.25
N VAL A 66 -6.51 -2.02 3.19
CA VAL A 66 -6.37 -2.56 4.53
C VAL A 66 -6.79 -1.47 5.52
N HIS A 67 -7.76 -1.78 6.38
CA HIS A 67 -8.25 -0.85 7.40
C HIS A 67 -7.30 -0.89 8.60
N LEU A 68 -6.93 0.29 9.11
CA LEU A 68 -6.14 0.37 10.33
C LEU A 68 -7.02 0.09 11.54
N PRO A 69 -6.51 -0.64 12.55
CA PRO A 69 -7.21 -0.77 13.82
C PRO A 69 -7.20 0.56 14.55
N HIS A 70 -8.16 0.72 15.48
CA HIS A 70 -8.10 1.81 16.44
C HIS A 70 -6.90 1.63 17.37
N VAL A 71 -6.15 2.71 17.61
CA VAL A 71 -5.04 2.77 18.56
C VAL A 71 -5.21 4.04 19.38
N GLU A 72 -5.21 3.90 20.71
CA GLU A 72 -5.27 5.05 21.63
C GLU A 72 -4.09 6.00 21.36
N GLY A 73 -4.39 7.30 21.18
CA GLY A 73 -3.39 8.31 20.82
C GLY A 73 -3.23 8.56 19.30
N LEU A 74 -3.86 7.75 18.44
CA LEU A 74 -3.95 8.01 17.00
C LEU A 74 -5.27 8.73 16.64
N PRO A 75 -5.26 9.83 15.85
CA PRO A 75 -6.50 10.45 15.38
C PRO A 75 -7.35 9.51 14.51
N GLU A 76 -8.69 9.65 14.60
CA GLU A 76 -9.69 8.68 14.09
C GLU A 76 -9.60 8.39 12.57
N ASP A 77 -9.02 9.29 11.78
CA ASP A 77 -8.87 9.12 10.32
C ASP A 77 -7.41 9.24 9.84
N ALA A 78 -6.44 9.08 10.75
CA ALA A 78 -5.03 9.18 10.42
C ALA A 78 -4.54 7.92 9.71
N GLU A 79 -4.45 7.98 8.39
CA GLU A 79 -3.97 6.87 7.56
C GLU A 79 -2.58 7.12 6.95
N ALA A 80 -2.00 8.31 7.12
CA ALA A 80 -0.62 8.60 6.76
C ALA A 80 0.00 9.64 7.70
N SER A 81 1.34 9.74 7.67
CA SER A 81 2.08 10.69 8.51
C SER A 81 1.65 12.16 8.35
N ILE A 82 1.09 12.53 7.19
CA ILE A 82 0.59 13.89 6.92
C ILE A 82 -0.74 14.19 7.62
N ASP A 83 -1.47 13.16 8.03
CA ASP A 83 -2.75 13.31 8.75
C ASP A 83 -2.54 13.55 10.25
N LEU A 84 -1.29 13.52 10.73
CA LEU A 84 -0.94 13.72 12.13
C LEU A 84 -0.78 15.22 12.45
N PRO A 85 -1.26 15.69 13.62
CA PRO A 85 -1.15 17.10 14.02
C PRO A 85 0.27 17.52 14.42
N SER A 86 1.10 16.56 14.82
CA SER A 86 2.51 16.73 15.19
C SER A 86 3.25 15.40 15.00
N ASP A 87 4.51 15.34 15.42
CA ASP A 87 5.33 14.13 15.35
C ASP A 87 5.04 13.15 16.49
N ASP A 88 4.41 13.62 17.57
CA ASP A 88 4.17 12.85 18.78
C ASP A 88 3.30 11.60 18.52
N PRO A 89 2.26 11.63 17.65
CA PRO A 89 1.44 10.45 17.39
C PRO A 89 2.04 9.43 16.39
N ARG A 90 3.22 9.70 15.82
CA ARG A 90 3.86 8.81 14.82
C ARG A 90 4.06 7.37 15.31
N PRO A 91 4.43 7.10 16.58
CA PRO A 91 4.56 5.73 17.10
C PRO A 91 3.23 4.97 17.08
N TYR A 92 2.10 5.63 17.34
CA TYR A 92 0.77 4.99 17.28
C TYR A 92 0.37 4.65 15.85
N LEU A 93 0.74 5.49 14.87
CA LEU A 93 0.55 5.17 13.45
C LEU A 93 1.37 3.93 13.04
N ARG A 94 2.60 3.81 13.56
CA ARG A 94 3.43 2.61 13.37
C ARG A 94 2.81 1.37 14.00
N GLN A 95 2.33 1.48 15.23
CA GLN A 95 1.63 0.39 15.89
C GLN A 95 0.40 -0.06 15.09
N ALA A 96 -0.43 0.88 14.64
CA ALA A 96 -1.61 0.57 13.82
C ALA A 96 -1.22 -0.14 12.51
N TYR A 97 -0.15 0.33 11.85
CA TYR A 97 0.40 -0.30 10.66
C TYR A 97 0.88 -1.73 10.92
N ASP A 98 1.72 -1.93 11.94
CA ASP A 98 2.28 -3.25 12.24
C ASP A 98 1.16 -4.26 12.53
N VAL A 99 0.14 -3.87 13.31
CA VAL A 99 -1.02 -4.73 13.57
C VAL A 99 -1.84 -5.00 12.30
N ALA A 100 -2.12 -3.98 11.49
CA ALA A 100 -2.97 -4.13 10.31
C ALA A 100 -2.34 -5.02 9.21
N PHE A 101 -1.02 -4.96 9.07
CA PHE A 101 -0.31 -5.61 7.97
C PHE A 101 0.42 -6.89 8.38
N ALA A 102 0.66 -7.15 9.68
CA ALA A 102 1.23 -8.42 10.14
C ALA A 102 0.33 -9.63 9.79
N ASP A 103 -0.99 -9.48 9.86
CA ASP A 103 -1.96 -10.53 9.52
C ASP A 103 -2.09 -10.80 8.01
N LYS A 104 -1.37 -10.04 7.17
CA LYS A 104 -1.47 -10.08 5.71
C LYS A 104 -0.20 -10.60 5.02
N LEU A 105 0.83 -10.92 5.80
CA LEU A 105 2.10 -11.50 5.35
C LEU A 105 2.22 -12.95 5.83
#